data_AF-A0A7V4YRS5-F1
#
_entry.id   AF-A0A7V4YRS5-F1
#
_cell.length_a   1.000
_cell.length_b   1.000
_cell.length_c   1.000
_cell.angle_alpha   90.00
_cell.angle_beta   90.00
_cell.angle_gamma   90.00
#
_symmetry.space_group_name_H-M   'P 1'
#
loop_
_entity.id
_entity.type
_entity.pdbx_description
1 polymer ?
#
loop_
_entity_poly.entity_id
_entity_poly.type
_entity_poly.pdbx_seq_one_letter_code
_entity_poly.pdbx_strand_id
1 'polypeptide(L)'
;MEIKSLYCPRRDGRLVNLTLCVGICEKRDECEEFKEVPQDDVDEALRRFNNLPDVVLNSNDVEALDEEPEEDEDKRRDEASWLLTRALAIRGEIELKFWEFGKILHEIFHNQYYLDYGYGSWKEFCEEVLDIKLRTAIYLKDIYAKFSTLPVKEEDIASIGWVRLKELIPVVDKKNLSEWIKIAKDRSITLAQLNRRVKYALGRISEEEVDRIPRIMTFRLFDEQVENVNGAFEIARRMTGSDNNGYLLEMICTEFRITYDNVGEKEDKLEIVRRMIARIANAFSVSFKGEILDVKTGEFIKT
;
A
#
# COMPACT_ATOMS: atom_id res chain seq x y z
N MET A 1 -22.41 32.06 -6.69
CA MET A 1 -21.04 32.40 -6.25
C MET A 1 -20.10 31.54 -7.10
N GLU A 2 -19.23 32.14 -7.91
CA GLU A 2 -18.41 31.39 -8.89
C GLU A 2 -17.40 30.49 -8.18
N ILE A 3 -17.38 29.20 -8.55
CA ILE A 3 -16.43 28.22 -8.01
C ILE A 3 -15.16 28.29 -8.85
N LYS A 4 -14.11 28.90 -8.29
CA LYS A 4 -12.81 29.01 -8.96
C LYS A 4 -12.17 27.63 -9.09
N SER A 5 -11.73 27.31 -10.31
CA SER A 5 -11.17 26.02 -10.70
C SER A 5 -9.87 26.22 -11.48
N LEU A 6 -8.95 25.27 -11.39
CA LEU A 6 -7.66 25.28 -12.09
C LEU A 6 -7.36 23.91 -12.70
N TYR A 7 -6.50 23.84 -13.71
CA TYR A 7 -6.06 22.57 -14.29
C TYR A 7 -4.91 22.00 -13.48
N CYS A 8 -5.03 20.75 -13.02
CA CYS A 8 -4.04 20.12 -12.14
C CYS A 8 -3.16 19.11 -12.89
N PRO A 9 -1.85 19.35 -13.02
CA PRO A 9 -0.91 18.40 -13.65
C PRO A 9 -0.83 17.06 -12.91
N ARG A 10 -0.97 17.08 -11.58
CA ARG A 10 -0.99 15.86 -10.73
C ARG A 10 -2.25 15.00 -10.93
N ARG A 11 -3.25 15.49 -11.69
CA ARG A 11 -4.46 14.76 -12.06
C ARG A 11 -4.65 14.73 -13.57
N ASP A 12 -3.57 14.44 -14.30
CA ASP A 12 -3.57 14.30 -15.76
C ASP A 12 -4.15 15.52 -16.49
N GLY A 13 -3.95 16.73 -15.95
CA GLY A 13 -4.45 17.97 -16.54
C GLY A 13 -5.97 18.13 -16.47
N ARG A 14 -6.64 17.56 -15.45
CA ARG A 14 -8.08 17.77 -15.22
C ARG A 14 -8.36 19.08 -14.48
N LEU A 15 -9.52 19.67 -14.76
CA LEU A 15 -10.03 20.82 -14.03
C LEU A 15 -10.42 20.41 -12.60
N VAL A 16 -9.87 21.06 -11.60
CA VAL A 16 -10.12 20.81 -10.18
C VAL A 16 -10.58 22.08 -9.47
N ASN A 17 -11.47 21.90 -8.50
CA ASN A 17 -11.90 22.98 -7.61
C ASN A 17 -10.73 23.45 -6.73
N LEU A 18 -10.54 24.75 -6.62
CA LEU A 18 -9.46 25.35 -5.84
C LEU A 18 -9.47 24.89 -4.37
N THR A 19 -10.64 24.74 -3.75
CA THR A 19 -10.83 24.25 -2.36
C THR A 19 -10.26 22.84 -2.17
N LEU A 20 -10.46 21.96 -3.17
CA LEU A 20 -9.89 20.61 -3.19
C LEU A 20 -8.38 20.63 -3.44
N CYS A 21 -7.90 21.58 -4.23
CA CYS A 21 -6.47 21.75 -4.49
C CYS A 21 -5.72 22.19 -3.22
N VAL A 22 -6.28 23.13 -2.45
CA VAL A 22 -5.74 23.61 -1.18
C VAL A 22 -5.61 22.49 -0.14
N GLY A 23 -6.60 21.60 -0.03
CA GLY A 23 -6.58 20.50 0.95
C GLY A 23 -5.62 19.36 0.61
N ILE A 24 -5.12 19.29 -0.62
CA ILE A 24 -4.30 18.16 -1.12
C ILE A 24 -2.85 18.58 -1.37
N CYS A 25 -2.63 19.81 -1.83
CA CYS A 25 -1.29 20.34 -2.07
C CYS A 25 -0.73 20.93 -0.77
N GLU A 26 0.14 20.18 -0.09
CA GLU A 26 0.77 20.60 1.17
C GLU A 26 1.55 21.94 1.05
N LYS A 27 2.05 22.26 -0.15
CA LYS A 27 2.78 23.50 -0.42
C LYS A 27 2.39 24.10 -1.76
N ARG A 28 2.09 25.40 -1.75
CA ARG A 28 1.81 26.19 -2.96
C ARG A 28 2.98 26.20 -3.94
N ASP A 29 4.20 26.05 -3.43
CA ASP A 29 5.42 26.13 -4.23
C ASP A 29 5.68 24.92 -5.16
N GLU A 30 4.89 23.86 -5.01
CA GLU A 30 5.08 22.59 -5.75
C GLU A 30 4.18 22.44 -6.99
N CYS A 31 3.37 23.46 -7.32
CA CYS A 31 2.47 23.46 -8.48
C CYS A 31 2.47 24.85 -9.14
N GLU A 32 2.95 24.95 -10.39
CA GLU A 32 3.08 26.23 -11.10
C GLU A 32 1.72 26.90 -11.31
N GLU A 33 0.70 26.12 -11.65
CA GLU A 33 -0.68 26.57 -11.83
C GLU A 33 -1.30 27.07 -10.52
N PHE A 34 -0.86 26.53 -9.38
CA PHE A 34 -1.31 26.98 -8.06
C PHE A 34 -0.52 28.19 -7.55
N LYS A 35 0.71 28.42 -8.04
CA LYS A 35 1.47 29.66 -7.80
C LYS A 35 0.79 30.86 -8.47
N GLU A 36 0.17 30.67 -9.62
CA GLU A 36 -0.48 31.76 -10.36
C GLU A 36 -1.82 32.22 -9.78
N VAL A 37 -2.43 31.45 -8.87
CA VAL A 37 -3.72 31.81 -8.24
C VAL A 37 -3.55 32.99 -7.26
N PRO A 38 -4.34 34.07 -7.32
CA PRO A 38 -4.27 35.18 -6.36
C PRO A 38 -4.38 34.70 -4.90
N GLN A 39 -3.58 35.26 -3.99
CA GLN A 39 -3.56 34.84 -2.58
C GLN A 39 -4.94 34.99 -1.91
N ASP A 40 -5.69 36.03 -2.25
CA ASP A 40 -7.06 36.26 -1.73
C ASP A 40 -8.01 35.08 -2.05
N ASP A 41 -7.85 34.46 -3.23
CA ASP A 41 -8.65 33.30 -3.65
C ASP A 41 -8.25 32.03 -2.92
N VAL A 42 -6.95 31.89 -2.63
CA VAL A 42 -6.41 30.79 -1.82
C VAL A 42 -6.90 30.91 -0.37
N ASP A 43 -6.90 32.12 0.18
CA ASP A 43 -7.37 32.40 1.54
C ASP A 43 -8.88 32.18 1.67
N GLU A 44 -9.67 32.56 0.66
CA GLU A 44 -11.10 32.25 0.61
C GLU A 44 -11.35 30.72 0.51
N ALA A 45 -10.59 30.02 -0.33
CA ALA A 45 -10.66 28.57 -0.44
C ALA A 45 -10.24 27.86 0.87
N LEU A 46 -9.21 28.35 1.55
CA LEU A 46 -8.79 27.87 2.88
C LEU A 46 -9.87 28.09 3.94
N ARG A 47 -10.52 29.26 3.95
CA ARG A 47 -11.64 29.52 4.86
C ARG A 47 -12.79 28.56 4.62
N ARG A 48 -13.11 28.27 3.36
CA ARG A 48 -14.14 27.26 3.01
C ARG A 48 -13.72 25.86 3.44
N PHE A 49 -12.47 25.48 3.18
CA PHE A 49 -11.94 24.18 3.57
C PHE A 49 -11.94 23.99 5.10
N ASN A 50 -11.53 25.01 5.86
CA ASN A 50 -11.49 24.97 7.32
C ASN A 50 -12.87 25.14 7.98
N ASN A 51 -13.87 25.64 7.24
CA ASN A 51 -15.26 25.71 7.68
C ASN A 51 -16.10 24.52 7.16
N LEU A 52 -15.48 23.50 6.56
CA LEU A 52 -16.17 22.23 6.30
C LEU A 52 -16.48 21.59 7.67
N PRO A 53 -17.75 21.29 7.98
CA PRO A 53 -18.07 20.67 9.25
C PRO A 53 -17.42 19.28 9.34
N ASP A 54 -16.76 19.01 10.47
CA ASP A 54 -16.40 17.65 10.86
C ASP A 54 -17.69 16.83 10.92
N VAL A 55 -17.80 15.81 10.06
CA VAL A 55 -18.98 14.94 10.00
C VAL A 55 -19.02 14.09 11.27
N VAL A 56 -19.63 14.62 12.32
CA VAL A 56 -20.14 13.87 13.47
C VAL A 56 -21.62 13.62 13.19
N LEU A 57 -21.98 12.37 12.88
CA LEU A 57 -23.38 11.95 12.76
C LEU A 57 -24.05 12.02 14.13
N ASN A 58 -24.80 13.10 14.39
CA ASN A 58 -25.78 13.15 15.46
C ASN A 58 -27.17 13.34 14.85
N SER A 59 -28.08 12.43 15.22
CA SER A 59 -29.31 12.10 14.51
C SER A 59 -30.54 12.92 14.91
N ASN A 60 -30.40 14.18 15.30
CA ASN A 60 -31.55 15.00 15.69
C ASN A 60 -31.26 16.48 15.42
N ASP A 61 -31.44 16.89 14.17
CA ASP A 61 -31.87 18.25 13.75
C ASP A 61 -32.07 18.21 12.23
N VAL A 62 -33.29 17.88 11.78
CA VAL A 62 -33.67 18.00 10.37
C VAL A 62 -34.40 19.33 10.23
N GLU A 63 -33.64 20.40 10.05
CA GLU A 63 -34.17 21.60 9.41
C GLU A 63 -34.23 21.35 7.89
N ALA A 64 -35.38 21.70 7.32
CA ALA A 64 -35.76 21.43 5.94
C ALA A 64 -34.70 21.96 4.95
N LEU A 65 -33.96 21.04 4.35
CA LEU A 65 -33.23 21.28 3.12
C LEU A 65 -34.23 21.21 1.97
N ASP A 66 -34.21 22.25 1.15
CA ASP A 66 -35.01 22.38 -0.06
C ASP A 66 -35.00 21.06 -0.85
N GLU A 67 -36.20 20.55 -1.16
CA GLU A 67 -36.41 19.35 -1.97
C GLU A 67 -35.77 19.55 -3.36
N GLU A 68 -34.57 19.01 -3.57
CA GLU A 68 -34.08 18.77 -4.93
C GLU A 68 -35.06 17.79 -5.61
N PRO A 69 -35.44 18.02 -6.89
CA PRO A 69 -36.47 17.24 -7.55
C PRO A 69 -36.06 15.75 -7.65
N GLU A 70 -36.83 14.87 -6.99
CA GLU A 70 -36.61 13.41 -6.88
C GLU A 70 -36.32 12.71 -8.23
N GLU A 71 -36.82 13.24 -9.35
CA GLU A 71 -36.64 12.66 -10.70
C GLU A 71 -35.18 12.63 -11.21
N ASP A 72 -34.29 13.46 -10.67
CA ASP A 72 -32.89 13.54 -11.12
C ASP A 72 -31.96 12.63 -10.27
N GLU A 73 -32.34 12.30 -9.04
CA GLU A 73 -31.63 11.31 -8.22
C GLU A 73 -31.86 9.87 -8.70
N ASP A 74 -33.10 9.52 -9.06
CA ASP A 74 -33.43 8.16 -9.50
C ASP A 74 -32.75 7.81 -10.83
N LYS A 75 -32.66 8.76 -11.77
CA LYS A 75 -31.90 8.58 -13.02
C LYS A 75 -30.41 8.37 -12.77
N ARG A 76 -29.81 9.10 -11.84
CA ARG A 76 -28.39 8.93 -11.46
C ARG A 76 -28.15 7.59 -10.76
N ARG A 77 -29.09 7.13 -9.92
CA ARG A 77 -29.02 5.81 -9.27
C ARG A 77 -29.13 4.68 -10.29
N ASP A 78 -30.02 4.81 -11.27
CA ASP A 78 -30.18 3.83 -12.36
C ASP A 78 -28.94 3.78 -13.25
N GLU A 79 -28.37 4.93 -13.61
CA GLU A 79 -27.12 5.00 -14.38
C GLU A 79 -25.94 4.37 -13.61
N ALA A 80 -25.80 4.68 -12.31
CA ALA A 80 -24.76 4.10 -11.46
C ALA A 80 -24.90 2.57 -11.34
N SER A 81 -26.13 2.08 -11.19
CA SER A 81 -26.43 0.64 -11.13
C SER A 81 -26.08 -0.08 -12.45
N TRP A 82 -26.43 0.53 -13.58
CA TRP A 82 -26.08 0.01 -14.90
C TRP A 82 -24.57 -0.02 -15.12
N LEU A 83 -23.85 1.08 -14.83
CA LEU A 83 -22.40 1.17 -14.95
C LEU A 83 -21.70 0.12 -14.08
N LEU A 84 -22.14 -0.06 -12.84
CA LEU A 84 -21.59 -1.06 -11.94
C LEU A 84 -21.80 -2.48 -12.49
N THR A 85 -23.01 -2.78 -12.96
CA THR A 85 -23.34 -4.07 -13.56
C THR A 85 -22.47 -4.34 -14.80
N ARG A 86 -22.30 -3.34 -15.66
CA ARG A 86 -21.46 -3.43 -16.85
C ARG A 86 -19.99 -3.63 -16.49
N ALA A 87 -19.47 -2.91 -15.50
CA ALA A 87 -18.09 -3.06 -15.03
C ALA A 87 -17.83 -4.46 -14.45
N LEU A 88 -18.78 -5.02 -13.70
CA LEU A 88 -18.69 -6.38 -13.16
C LEU A 88 -18.71 -7.45 -14.25
N ALA A 89 -19.53 -7.26 -15.30
CA ALA A 89 -19.58 -8.16 -16.45
C ALA A 89 -18.26 -8.16 -17.23
N ILE A 90 -17.75 -6.97 -17.59
CA ILE A 90 -16.45 -6.82 -18.27
C ILE A 90 -15.33 -7.44 -17.44
N ARG A 91 -15.33 -7.23 -16.11
CA ARG A 91 -14.35 -7.87 -15.23
C ARG A 91 -14.39 -9.40 -15.35
N GLY A 92 -15.58 -10.01 -15.40
CA GLY A 92 -15.72 -11.46 -15.58
C GLY A 92 -15.18 -11.94 -16.93
N GLU A 93 -15.45 -11.20 -18.02
CA GLU A 93 -14.91 -11.50 -19.34
C GLU A 93 -13.37 -11.45 -19.36
N ILE A 94 -12.77 -10.45 -18.68
CA ILE A 94 -11.31 -10.34 -18.54
C ILE A 94 -10.73 -11.57 -17.83
N GLU A 95 -11.34 -12.06 -16.76
CA GLU A 95 -10.87 -13.26 -16.05
C GLU A 95 -10.94 -14.52 -16.92
N LEU A 96 -11.98 -14.66 -17.75
CA LEU A 96 -12.06 -15.73 -18.74
C LEU A 96 -10.94 -15.61 -19.79
N LYS A 97 -10.64 -14.39 -20.25
CA LYS A 97 -9.50 -14.16 -21.16
C LYS A 97 -8.17 -14.50 -20.53
N PHE A 98 -7.97 -14.27 -19.23
CA PHE A 98 -6.77 -14.73 -18.53
C PHE A 98 -6.67 -16.26 -18.48
N TRP A 99 -7.79 -16.97 -18.32
CA TRP A 99 -7.83 -18.43 -18.39
C TRP A 99 -7.47 -18.95 -19.79
N GLU A 100 -8.11 -18.42 -20.84
CA GLU A 100 -7.79 -18.74 -22.24
C GLU A 100 -6.32 -18.45 -22.56
N PHE A 101 -5.80 -17.31 -22.08
CA PHE A 101 -4.41 -16.95 -22.30
C PHE A 101 -3.45 -17.90 -21.56
N GLY A 102 -3.77 -18.27 -20.32
CA GLY A 102 -3.03 -19.28 -19.56
C GLY A 102 -2.94 -20.63 -20.29
N LYS A 103 -4.02 -21.06 -20.95
CA LYS A 103 -4.03 -22.25 -21.82
C LYS A 103 -3.02 -22.13 -22.97
N ILE A 104 -3.09 -21.03 -23.72
CA ILE A 104 -2.20 -20.79 -24.86
C ILE A 104 -0.74 -20.74 -24.40
N LEU A 105 -0.45 -20.03 -23.31
CA LEU A 105 0.89 -19.96 -22.73
C LEU A 105 1.39 -21.34 -22.29
N HIS A 106 0.51 -22.19 -21.76
CA HIS A 106 0.85 -23.55 -21.39
C HIS A 106 1.24 -24.39 -22.61
N GLU A 107 0.47 -24.32 -23.70
CA GLU A 107 0.77 -25.02 -24.95
C GLU A 107 2.08 -24.52 -25.60
N ILE A 108 2.28 -23.21 -25.69
CA ILE A 108 3.52 -22.62 -26.24
C ILE A 108 4.73 -23.04 -25.41
N PHE A 109 4.63 -22.95 -24.08
CA PHE A 109 5.73 -23.29 -23.19
C PHE A 109 6.05 -24.79 -23.21
N HIS A 110 5.02 -25.64 -23.15
CA HIS A 110 5.18 -27.10 -23.09
C HIS A 110 5.79 -27.66 -24.38
N ASN A 111 5.34 -27.16 -25.54
CA ASN A 111 5.86 -27.58 -26.84
C ASN A 111 7.11 -26.80 -27.28
N GLN A 112 7.56 -25.83 -26.47
CA GLN A 112 8.72 -24.98 -26.74
C GLN A 112 8.61 -24.19 -28.06
N TYR A 113 7.40 -23.83 -28.51
CA TYR A 113 7.20 -23.11 -29.78
C TYR A 113 7.97 -21.79 -29.84
N TYR A 114 8.24 -21.15 -28.70
CA TYR A 114 9.08 -19.95 -28.66
C TYR A 114 10.50 -20.18 -29.23
N LEU A 115 11.07 -21.37 -29.08
CA LEU A 115 12.35 -21.73 -29.70
C LEU A 115 12.20 -21.89 -31.22
N ASP A 116 11.09 -22.48 -31.68
CA ASP A 116 10.80 -22.65 -33.11
C ASP A 116 10.63 -21.30 -33.82
N TYR A 117 10.13 -20.28 -33.11
CA TYR A 117 10.06 -18.90 -33.57
C TYR A 117 11.37 -18.12 -33.43
N GLY A 118 12.45 -18.74 -32.93
CA GLY A 118 13.80 -18.17 -32.89
C GLY A 118 14.16 -17.40 -31.62
N TYR A 119 13.35 -17.43 -30.56
CA TYR A 119 13.67 -16.76 -29.30
C TYR A 119 14.56 -17.65 -28.43
N GLY A 120 15.62 -17.09 -27.84
CA GLY A 120 16.60 -17.85 -27.05
C GLY A 120 16.08 -18.31 -25.69
N SER A 121 15.02 -17.69 -25.18
CA SER A 121 14.41 -18.08 -23.91
C SER A 121 12.92 -17.77 -23.82
N TRP A 122 12.23 -18.45 -22.89
CA TRP A 122 10.84 -18.15 -22.56
C TRP A 122 10.64 -16.70 -22.07
N LYS A 123 11.63 -16.17 -21.35
CA LYS A 123 11.60 -14.78 -20.86
C LYS A 123 11.59 -13.79 -22.01
N GLU A 124 12.51 -13.96 -22.94
CA GLU A 124 12.63 -13.13 -24.14
C GLU A 124 11.33 -13.15 -24.95
N PHE A 125 10.76 -14.32 -25.21
CA PHE A 125 9.46 -14.43 -25.88
C PHE A 125 8.34 -13.68 -25.14
N CYS A 126 8.27 -13.80 -23.81
CA CYS A 126 7.24 -13.12 -23.02
C CYS A 126 7.39 -11.58 -23.04
N GLU A 127 8.61 -11.09 -22.90
CA GLU A 127 8.88 -9.65 -22.79
C GLU A 127 8.88 -8.96 -24.16
N GLU A 128 9.38 -9.60 -25.21
CA GLU A 128 9.52 -8.99 -26.55
C GLU A 128 8.31 -9.20 -27.45
N VAL A 129 7.63 -10.35 -27.38
CA VAL A 129 6.49 -10.67 -28.26
C VAL A 129 5.16 -10.31 -27.63
N LEU A 130 5.00 -10.71 -26.37
CA LEU A 130 3.72 -10.61 -25.67
C LEU A 130 3.58 -9.34 -24.82
N ASP A 131 4.68 -8.58 -24.65
CA ASP A 131 4.75 -7.41 -23.76
C ASP A 131 4.22 -7.70 -22.34
N ILE A 132 4.57 -8.89 -21.82
CA ILE A 132 4.23 -9.28 -20.45
C ILE A 132 5.46 -9.65 -19.64
N LYS A 133 5.42 -9.27 -18.36
CA LYS A 133 6.45 -9.70 -17.40
C LYS A 133 6.45 -11.22 -17.29
N LEU A 134 7.65 -11.83 -17.32
CA LEU A 134 7.86 -13.26 -17.14
C LEU A 134 7.04 -13.85 -15.97
N ARG A 135 6.99 -13.13 -14.84
CA ARG A 135 6.26 -13.56 -13.64
C ARG A 135 4.77 -13.76 -13.88
N THR A 136 4.14 -12.85 -14.63
CA THR A 136 2.72 -12.94 -14.99
C THR A 136 2.48 -14.13 -15.90
N ALA A 137 3.35 -14.32 -16.91
CA ALA A 137 3.27 -15.46 -17.83
C ALA A 137 3.35 -16.80 -17.08
N ILE A 138 4.29 -16.92 -16.13
CA ILE A 138 4.43 -18.10 -15.26
C ILE A 138 3.14 -18.35 -14.48
N TYR A 139 2.58 -17.32 -13.83
CA TYR A 139 1.34 -17.49 -13.06
C TYR A 139 0.17 -17.99 -13.90
N LEU A 140 -0.11 -17.35 -15.04
CA LEU A 140 -1.24 -17.74 -15.89
C LEU A 140 -1.08 -19.17 -16.42
N LYS A 141 0.13 -19.49 -16.90
CA LYS A 141 0.49 -20.82 -17.40
C LYS A 141 0.33 -21.89 -16.31
N ASP A 142 0.85 -21.65 -15.11
CA ASP A 142 0.83 -22.62 -14.02
C ASP A 142 -0.58 -22.76 -13.42
N ILE A 143 -1.38 -21.69 -13.38
CA ILE A 143 -2.81 -21.77 -13.04
C ILE A 143 -3.49 -22.75 -14.00
N TYR A 144 -3.34 -22.56 -15.31
CA TYR A 144 -3.97 -23.45 -16.28
C TYR A 144 -3.48 -24.90 -16.12
N ALA A 145 -2.16 -25.10 -16.04
CA ALA A 145 -1.57 -26.42 -15.88
C ALA A 145 -2.11 -27.16 -14.63
N LYS A 146 -2.31 -26.44 -13.53
CA LYS A 146 -2.83 -27.01 -12.27
C LYS A 146 -4.33 -27.30 -12.36
N PHE A 147 -5.12 -26.30 -12.70
CA PHE A 147 -6.58 -26.37 -12.59
C PHE A 147 -7.25 -27.14 -13.73
N SER A 148 -6.62 -27.26 -14.90
CA SER A 148 -7.11 -28.12 -15.99
C SER A 148 -7.16 -29.61 -15.64
N THR A 149 -6.37 -30.05 -14.65
CA THR A 149 -6.34 -31.44 -14.14
C THR A 149 -7.38 -31.72 -13.04
N LEU A 150 -8.07 -30.67 -12.58
CA LEU A 150 -9.00 -30.70 -11.46
C LEU A 150 -10.43 -30.58 -11.99
N PRO A 151 -11.43 -31.21 -11.33
CA PRO A 151 -12.85 -31.12 -11.74
C PRO A 151 -13.45 -29.76 -11.33
N VAL A 152 -12.88 -28.67 -11.82
CA VAL A 152 -13.32 -27.29 -11.60
C VAL A 152 -13.97 -26.76 -12.87
N LYS A 153 -15.05 -26.00 -12.74
CA LYS A 153 -15.71 -25.38 -13.88
C LYS A 153 -15.04 -24.05 -14.24
N GLU A 154 -15.07 -23.67 -15.50
CA GLU A 154 -14.47 -22.41 -15.96
C GLU A 154 -15.15 -21.19 -15.33
N GLU A 155 -16.45 -21.27 -15.04
CA GLU A 155 -17.17 -20.19 -14.35
C GLU A 155 -16.66 -20.01 -12.91
N ASP A 156 -16.24 -21.09 -12.26
CA ASP A 156 -15.64 -21.03 -10.93
C ASP A 156 -14.28 -20.32 -10.97
N ILE A 157 -13.45 -20.66 -11.96
CA ILE A 157 -12.15 -20.02 -12.21
C ILE A 157 -12.32 -18.51 -12.44
N ALA A 158 -13.22 -18.12 -13.34
CA ALA A 158 -13.48 -16.72 -13.64
C ALA A 158 -14.00 -15.94 -12.43
N SER A 159 -14.87 -16.56 -11.62
CA SER A 159 -15.44 -15.90 -10.44
C SER A 159 -14.42 -15.66 -9.31
N ILE A 160 -13.37 -16.49 -9.21
CA ILE A 160 -12.30 -16.38 -8.21
C ILE A 160 -11.24 -15.37 -8.66
N GLY A 161 -10.94 -15.39 -9.96
CA GLY A 161 -9.92 -14.56 -10.58
C GLY A 161 -8.50 -15.09 -10.39
N TRP A 162 -7.64 -14.83 -11.39
CA TRP A 162 -6.30 -15.44 -11.46
C TRP A 162 -5.40 -15.08 -10.27
N VAL A 163 -5.56 -13.88 -9.70
CA VAL A 163 -4.77 -13.40 -8.55
C VAL A 163 -4.97 -14.27 -7.32
N ARG A 164 -6.18 -14.77 -7.07
CA ARG A 164 -6.45 -15.69 -5.95
C ARG A 164 -6.07 -17.12 -6.31
N LEU A 165 -6.30 -17.53 -7.56
CA LEU A 165 -5.98 -18.88 -8.03
C LEU A 165 -4.48 -19.20 -7.96
N LYS A 166 -3.59 -18.25 -8.31
CA LYS A 166 -2.14 -18.47 -8.21
C LYS A 166 -1.67 -18.83 -6.80
N GLU A 167 -2.36 -18.34 -5.77
CA GLU A 167 -1.99 -18.58 -4.38
C GLU A 167 -2.41 -19.98 -3.93
N LEU A 168 -3.41 -20.58 -4.58
CA LEU A 168 -3.90 -21.93 -4.28
C LEU A 168 -3.07 -23.04 -4.93
N ILE A 169 -2.33 -22.74 -6.01
CA ILE A 169 -1.48 -23.71 -6.73
C ILE A 169 -0.71 -24.67 -5.81
N PRO A 170 0.00 -24.21 -4.76
CA PRO A 170 0.80 -25.09 -3.92
C PRO A 170 0.01 -26.03 -3.00
N VAL A 171 -1.28 -25.77 -2.73
CA VAL A 171 -2.06 -26.51 -1.72
C VAL A 171 -3.26 -27.28 -2.29
N VAL A 172 -3.78 -26.86 -3.43
CA VAL A 172 -5.02 -27.43 -3.97
C VAL A 172 -4.77 -28.79 -4.63
N ASP A 173 -5.65 -29.75 -4.38
CA ASP A 173 -5.68 -31.07 -5.01
C ASP A 173 -7.13 -31.55 -5.20
N LYS A 174 -7.30 -32.77 -5.73
CA LYS A 174 -8.64 -33.34 -6.00
C LYS A 174 -9.48 -33.57 -4.74
N LYS A 175 -8.85 -33.75 -3.58
CA LYS A 175 -9.52 -34.08 -2.31
C LYS A 175 -10.00 -32.81 -1.59
N ASN A 176 -9.22 -31.75 -1.66
CA ASN A 176 -9.50 -30.49 -0.95
C ASN A 176 -10.03 -29.36 -1.88
N LEU A 177 -10.21 -29.63 -3.18
CA LEU A 177 -10.64 -28.65 -4.18
C LEU A 177 -11.88 -27.86 -3.73
N SER A 178 -12.94 -28.54 -3.32
CA SER A 178 -14.21 -27.91 -2.98
C SER A 178 -14.07 -26.91 -1.83
N GLU A 179 -13.22 -27.23 -0.86
CA GLU A 179 -12.96 -26.38 0.30
C GLU A 179 -12.21 -25.11 -0.12
N TRP A 180 -11.11 -25.26 -0.88
CA TRP A 180 -10.33 -24.12 -1.35
C TRP A 180 -11.08 -23.21 -2.32
N ILE A 181 -11.92 -23.79 -3.19
CA ILE A 181 -12.79 -23.01 -4.08
C ILE A 181 -13.79 -22.19 -3.25
N LYS A 182 -14.39 -22.78 -2.21
CA LYS A 182 -15.30 -22.06 -1.32
C LYS A 182 -14.60 -20.91 -0.59
N ILE A 183 -13.43 -21.17 0.00
CA ILE A 183 -12.61 -20.16 0.69
C ILE A 183 -12.20 -19.04 -0.29
N ALA A 184 -11.81 -19.40 -1.50
CA ALA A 184 -11.36 -18.43 -2.49
C ALA A 184 -12.51 -17.59 -3.07
N LYS A 185 -13.74 -18.11 -3.16
CA LYS A 185 -14.91 -17.32 -3.59
C LYS A 185 -15.45 -16.38 -2.52
N ASP A 186 -15.16 -16.65 -1.26
CA ASP A 186 -15.66 -15.84 -0.16
C ASP A 186 -15.04 -14.43 -0.19
N ARG A 187 -15.91 -13.44 -0.40
CA ARG A 187 -15.54 -12.02 -0.49
C ARG A 187 -15.18 -11.40 0.87
N SER A 188 -15.55 -12.03 1.98
CA SER A 188 -15.11 -11.60 3.32
C SER A 188 -13.63 -11.89 3.56
N ILE A 189 -13.05 -12.82 2.78
CA ILE A 189 -11.66 -13.25 2.91
C ILE A 189 -10.78 -12.40 1.98
N THR A 190 -9.97 -11.53 2.57
CA THR A 190 -8.96 -10.76 1.84
C THR A 190 -7.90 -11.68 1.22
N LEU A 191 -7.20 -11.19 0.18
CA LEU A 191 -6.08 -11.93 -0.42
C LEU A 191 -4.97 -12.24 0.60
N ALA A 192 -4.72 -11.34 1.55
CA ALA A 192 -3.73 -11.54 2.60
C ALA A 192 -4.11 -12.70 3.53
N GLN A 193 -5.39 -12.78 3.93
CA GLN A 193 -5.91 -13.91 4.73
C GLN A 193 -5.85 -15.22 3.95
N LEU A 194 -6.20 -15.21 2.67
CA LEU A 194 -6.08 -16.38 1.80
C LEU A 194 -4.63 -16.91 1.80
N ASN A 195 -3.65 -16.02 1.60
CA ASN A 195 -2.24 -16.39 1.60
C ASN A 195 -1.77 -16.97 2.94
N ARG A 196 -2.29 -16.47 4.07
CA ARG A 196 -1.98 -17.03 5.39
C ARG A 196 -2.58 -18.41 5.56
N ARG A 197 -3.84 -18.63 5.16
CA ARG A 197 -4.44 -19.98 5.18
C ARG A 197 -3.67 -20.97 4.32
N VAL A 198 -3.22 -20.55 3.13
CA VAL A 198 -2.35 -21.37 2.28
C VAL A 198 -1.04 -21.69 3.00
N LYS A 199 -0.39 -20.71 3.63
CA LYS A 199 0.84 -20.95 4.41
C LYS A 199 0.62 -21.91 5.59
N TYR A 200 -0.51 -21.81 6.27
CA TYR A 200 -0.89 -22.71 7.36
C TYR A 200 -1.08 -24.14 6.86
N ALA A 201 -1.80 -24.33 5.75
CA ALA A 201 -1.98 -25.64 5.12
C ALA A 201 -0.65 -26.26 4.64
N LEU A 202 0.35 -25.43 4.33
CA LEU A 202 1.73 -25.86 4.03
C LEU A 202 2.60 -26.10 5.26
N GLY A 203 2.06 -25.92 6.48
CA GLY A 203 2.80 -26.06 7.75
C GLY A 203 3.86 -24.98 7.97
N ARG A 204 3.73 -23.80 7.34
CA ARG A 204 4.72 -22.71 7.41
C ARG A 204 4.45 -21.69 8.51
N ILE A 205 3.24 -21.68 9.07
CA ILE A 205 2.81 -20.81 10.16
C ILE A 205 1.90 -21.61 11.10
N SER A 206 1.73 -21.16 12.34
CA SER A 206 0.78 -21.77 13.28
C SER A 206 -0.67 -21.35 13.02
N GLU A 207 -1.63 -22.01 13.68
CA GLU A 207 -3.05 -21.66 13.57
C GLU A 207 -3.32 -20.26 14.15
N GLU A 208 -2.68 -19.91 15.28
CA GLU A 208 -2.79 -18.59 15.91
C GLU A 208 -2.26 -17.47 15.01
N GLU A 209 -1.36 -17.79 14.09
CA GLU A 209 -0.83 -16.86 13.11
C GLU A 209 -1.77 -16.64 11.92
N VAL A 210 -2.74 -17.52 11.64
CA VAL A 210 -3.63 -17.39 10.46
C VAL A 210 -4.39 -16.06 10.48
N ASP A 211 -4.93 -15.69 11.65
CA ASP A 211 -5.76 -14.49 11.81
C ASP A 211 -4.94 -13.22 12.13
N ARG A 212 -3.66 -13.36 12.47
CA ARG A 212 -2.76 -12.21 12.73
C ARG A 212 -2.25 -11.61 11.43
N ILE A 213 -2.97 -10.68 10.84
CA ILE A 213 -2.53 -9.99 9.61
C ILE A 213 -1.53 -8.88 9.97
N PRO A 214 -0.23 -9.01 9.63
CA PRO A 214 0.75 -7.97 9.85
C PRO A 214 0.42 -6.78 8.95
N ARG A 215 0.57 -5.58 9.49
CA ARG A 215 0.56 -4.35 8.71
C ARG A 215 1.96 -4.15 8.12
N ILE A 216 2.02 -3.83 6.84
CA ILE A 216 3.27 -3.49 6.17
C ILE A 216 3.49 -1.99 6.36
N MET A 217 4.66 -1.64 6.87
CA MET A 217 5.15 -0.28 6.98
C MET A 217 6.44 -0.18 6.16
N THR A 218 6.47 0.75 5.20
CA THR A 218 7.60 0.91 4.27
C THR A 218 8.21 2.28 4.44
N PHE A 219 9.53 2.33 4.64
CA PHE A 219 10.31 3.55 4.67
C PHE A 219 11.25 3.58 3.46
N ARG A 220 11.45 4.77 2.90
CA ARG A 220 12.53 5.05 1.96
C ARG A 220 13.67 5.69 2.75
N LEU A 221 14.84 5.06 2.74
CA LEU A 221 16.00 5.46 3.51
C LEU A 221 17.16 5.78 2.55
N PHE A 222 17.96 6.77 2.91
CA PHE A 222 19.27 6.98 2.29
C PHE A 222 20.30 6.00 2.85
N ASP A 223 21.41 5.81 2.14
CA ASP A 223 22.42 4.80 2.50
C ASP A 223 22.96 5.00 3.93
N GLU A 224 23.20 6.24 4.35
CA GLU A 224 23.67 6.55 5.70
C GLU A 224 22.62 6.22 6.78
N GLN A 225 21.33 6.31 6.44
CA GLN A 225 20.25 5.93 7.35
C GLN A 225 20.12 4.41 7.48
N VAL A 226 20.40 3.68 6.40
CA VAL A 226 20.36 2.21 6.39
C VAL A 226 21.38 1.64 7.37
N GLU A 227 22.62 2.16 7.38
CA GLU A 227 23.64 1.73 8.33
C GLU A 227 23.19 1.92 9.78
N ASN A 228 22.60 3.07 10.09
CA ASN A 228 22.15 3.40 11.43
C ASN A 228 20.97 2.52 11.88
N VAL A 229 19.99 2.30 10.99
CA VAL A 229 18.87 1.38 11.25
C VAL A 229 19.37 -0.04 11.47
N ASN A 230 20.25 -0.56 10.60
CA ASN A 230 20.80 -1.90 10.75
C ASN A 230 21.60 -2.06 12.07
N GLY A 231 22.36 -1.03 12.45
CA GLY A 231 23.06 -0.99 13.74
C GLY A 231 22.11 -1.12 14.94
N ALA A 232 20.98 -0.39 14.92
CA ALA A 232 19.95 -0.49 15.96
C ALA A 232 19.33 -1.90 16.02
N PHE A 233 19.03 -2.51 14.86
CA PHE A 233 18.52 -3.88 14.78
C PHE A 233 19.51 -4.90 15.34
N GLU A 234 20.81 -4.74 15.08
CA GLU A 234 21.84 -5.64 15.62
C GLU A 234 21.99 -5.52 17.13
N ILE A 235 21.85 -4.31 17.69
CA ILE A 235 21.79 -4.12 19.14
C ILE A 235 20.55 -4.82 19.71
N ALA A 236 19.37 -4.58 19.13
CA ALA A 236 18.12 -5.19 19.58
C ALA A 236 18.15 -6.73 19.49
N ARG A 237 18.74 -7.29 18.43
CA ARG A 237 18.95 -8.74 18.27
C ARG A 237 19.79 -9.30 19.41
N ARG A 238 20.91 -8.67 19.74
CA ARG A 238 21.76 -9.09 20.86
C ARG A 238 21.07 -9.00 22.21
N MET A 239 20.22 -7.98 22.42
CA MET A 239 19.48 -7.80 23.68
C MET A 239 18.34 -8.82 23.86
N THR A 240 17.65 -9.17 22.77
CA THR A 240 16.42 -9.97 22.83
C THR A 240 16.64 -11.45 22.48
N GLY A 241 17.71 -11.78 21.77
CA GLY A 241 17.94 -13.11 21.19
C GLY A 241 16.97 -13.48 20.06
N SER A 242 16.17 -12.54 19.55
CA SER A 242 15.17 -12.78 18.50
C SER A 242 15.67 -12.33 17.13
N ASP A 243 15.34 -13.09 16.09
CA ASP A 243 15.57 -12.71 14.68
C ASP A 243 14.33 -12.13 14.01
N ASN A 244 13.22 -11.97 14.73
CA ASN A 244 12.00 -11.39 14.18
C ASN A 244 12.13 -9.86 14.11
N ASN A 245 12.42 -9.33 12.91
CA ASN A 245 12.57 -7.90 12.66
C ASN A 245 11.38 -7.05 13.14
N GLY A 246 10.14 -7.55 13.08
CA GLY A 246 8.98 -6.81 13.58
C GLY A 246 9.04 -6.62 15.10
N TYR A 247 9.42 -7.68 15.82
CA TYR A 247 9.64 -7.63 17.26
C TYR A 247 10.86 -6.78 17.63
N LEU A 248 11.95 -6.86 16.87
CA LEU A 248 13.12 -6.01 17.07
C LEU A 248 12.78 -4.53 16.94
N LEU A 249 12.01 -4.16 15.92
CA LEU A 249 11.52 -2.80 15.73
C LEU A 249 10.63 -2.34 16.90
N GLU A 250 9.72 -3.21 17.36
CA GLU A 250 8.87 -2.94 18.53
C GLU A 250 9.73 -2.63 19.76
N MET A 251 10.78 -3.41 20.02
CA MET A 251 11.67 -3.20 21.16
C MET A 251 12.46 -1.90 21.05
N ILE A 252 12.97 -1.57 19.86
CA ILE A 252 13.66 -0.29 19.60
C ILE A 252 12.73 0.89 19.85
N CYS A 253 11.52 0.87 19.27
CA CYS A 253 10.56 1.94 19.45
C CYS A 253 10.06 2.03 20.90
N THR A 254 9.90 0.90 21.58
CA THR A 254 9.47 0.87 22.99
C THR A 254 10.54 1.47 23.90
N GLU A 255 11.82 1.14 23.69
CA GLU A 255 12.92 1.78 24.42
C GLU A 255 12.91 3.28 24.20
N PHE A 256 12.86 3.72 22.95
CA PHE A 256 12.82 5.15 22.62
C PHE A 256 11.64 5.85 23.30
N ARG A 257 10.44 5.24 23.25
CA ARG A 257 9.25 5.78 23.90
C ARG A 257 9.40 5.80 25.42
N ILE A 258 9.85 4.74 26.08
CA ILE A 258 10.09 4.76 27.53
C ILE A 258 11.05 5.91 27.91
N THR A 259 12.05 6.13 27.07
CA THR A 259 13.10 7.13 27.30
C THR A 259 12.61 8.58 27.06
N TYR A 260 11.62 8.79 26.17
CA TYR A 260 11.20 10.10 25.67
C TYR A 260 9.68 10.39 25.62
N ASP A 261 8.78 9.51 26.07
CA ASP A 261 7.30 9.70 25.98
C ASP A 261 6.83 10.95 26.74
N ASN A 262 7.60 11.39 27.74
CA ASN A 262 7.30 12.57 28.55
C ASN A 262 7.83 13.88 27.96
N VAL A 263 8.37 13.85 26.73
CA VAL A 263 8.74 15.07 26.02
C VAL A 263 7.45 15.75 25.56
N GLY A 264 6.95 16.69 26.36
CA GLY A 264 5.71 17.42 26.07
C GLY A 264 5.79 18.20 24.75
N GLU A 265 4.65 18.42 24.11
CA GLU A 265 4.48 19.09 22.79
C GLU A 265 5.14 20.48 22.65
N LYS A 266 5.63 21.06 23.76
CA LYS A 266 6.28 22.38 23.83
C LYS A 266 7.71 22.34 24.40
N GLU A 267 8.35 21.18 24.46
CA GLU A 267 9.79 21.15 24.78
C GLU A 267 10.59 21.51 23.53
N ASP A 268 11.33 22.61 23.62
CA ASP A 268 12.28 23.08 22.60
C ASP A 268 13.22 21.91 22.23
N LYS A 269 13.43 21.66 20.93
CA LYS A 269 14.34 20.62 20.43
C LYS A 269 15.72 20.72 21.09
N LEU A 270 16.13 21.94 21.43
CA LEU A 270 17.35 22.22 22.21
C LEU A 270 17.37 21.52 23.57
N GLU A 271 16.25 21.41 24.27
CA GLU A 271 16.17 20.81 25.60
C GLU A 271 16.21 19.27 25.55
N ILE A 272 15.70 18.69 24.46
CA ILE A 272 15.84 17.26 24.17
C ILE A 272 17.31 16.94 23.87
N VAL A 273 17.95 17.73 22.99
CA VAL A 273 19.36 17.57 22.63
C VAL A 273 20.27 17.79 23.85
N ARG A 274 19.99 18.79 24.70
CA ARG A 274 20.72 19.01 25.96
C ARG A 274 20.62 17.81 26.89
N ARG A 275 19.42 17.23 27.06
CA ARG A 275 19.25 16.00 27.88
C ARG A 275 19.99 14.81 27.30
N MET A 276 20.00 14.62 25.98
CA MET A 276 20.78 13.57 25.33
C MET A 276 22.28 13.75 25.59
N ILE A 277 22.82 14.95 25.36
CA ILE A 277 24.23 15.26 25.62
C ILE A 277 24.57 15.06 27.10
N ALA A 278 23.70 15.48 28.02
CA ALA A 278 23.89 15.28 29.45
C ALA A 278 23.87 13.80 29.87
N ARG A 279 23.02 12.98 29.25
CA ARG A 279 23.00 11.52 29.49
C ARG A 279 24.28 10.85 28.99
N ILE A 280 24.76 11.22 27.81
CA ILE A 280 26.04 10.74 27.25
C ILE A 280 27.20 11.20 28.15
N ALA A 281 27.23 12.47 28.54
CA ALA A 281 28.20 13.05 29.46
C ALA A 281 28.32 12.23 30.75
N ASN A 282 27.19 11.93 31.38
CA ASN A 282 27.15 11.14 32.62
C ASN A 282 27.55 9.68 32.41
N ALA A 283 27.07 9.04 31.33
CA ALA A 283 27.40 7.64 31.04
C ALA A 283 28.90 7.43 30.81
N PHE A 284 29.57 8.39 30.19
CA PHE A 284 31.01 8.33 29.91
C PHE A 284 31.88 9.11 30.90
N SER A 285 31.29 9.70 31.94
CA SER A 285 31.99 10.57 32.90
C SER A 285 32.76 11.72 32.23
N VAL A 286 32.23 12.27 31.14
CA VAL A 286 32.82 13.38 30.39
C VAL A 286 32.00 14.65 30.60
N SER A 287 32.65 15.83 30.67
CA SER A 287 31.95 17.12 30.79
C SER A 287 32.08 17.93 29.50
N PHE A 288 30.96 18.29 28.88
CA PHE A 288 30.94 19.23 27.76
C PHE A 288 30.87 20.66 28.31
N LYS A 289 31.99 21.36 28.39
CA LYS A 289 32.05 22.75 28.87
C LYS A 289 31.97 23.72 27.70
N GLY A 290 30.78 24.19 27.33
CA GLY A 290 30.56 25.43 26.55
C GLY A 290 31.25 25.59 25.18
N GLU A 291 32.06 24.64 24.74
CA GLU A 291 32.83 24.69 23.50
C GLU A 291 31.99 24.14 22.35
N ILE A 292 32.01 24.81 21.21
CA ILE A 292 31.29 24.37 20.00
C ILE A 292 32.14 23.27 19.36
N LEU A 293 31.66 22.03 19.33
CA LEU A 293 32.34 20.94 18.64
C LEU A 293 32.13 21.10 17.12
N ASP A 294 33.20 21.29 16.36
CA ASP A 294 33.13 21.25 14.90
C ASP A 294 32.86 19.80 14.46
N VAL A 295 31.68 19.56 13.90
CA VAL A 295 31.19 18.22 13.55
C VAL A 295 31.98 17.60 12.38
N LYS A 296 32.72 18.41 11.61
CA LYS A 296 33.54 17.92 10.49
C LYS A 296 34.97 17.60 10.91
N THR A 297 35.52 18.32 11.87
CA THR A 297 36.93 18.15 12.29
C THR A 297 37.07 17.40 13.61
N GLY A 298 36.01 17.32 14.42
CA GLY A 298 36.04 16.73 15.76
C GLY A 298 36.77 17.61 16.79
N GLU A 299 37.11 18.84 16.44
CA GLU A 299 37.82 19.77 17.31
C GLU A 299 36.85 20.66 18.09
N PHE A 300 37.21 20.97 19.34
CA PHE A 300 36.46 21.92 20.18
C PHE A 300 36.86 23.36 19.82
N ILE A 301 35.90 24.13 19.33
CA ILE A 301 36.03 25.58 19.11
C ILE A 301 35.80 26.27 20.47
N LYS A 302 36.88 26.85 21.01
CA LYS A 302 36.81 27.70 22.20
C LYS A 302 36.17 29.04 21.86
N THR A 303 35.05 29.35 22.51
CA THR A 303 34.58 30.73 22.72
C THR A 303 35.34 31.41 23.84
#